data_AF-A0A2T4NM63-F1
#
_entry.id   AF-A0A2T4NM63-F1
#
_cell.length_a   1.000
_cell.length_b   1.000
_cell.length_c   1.000
_cell.angle_alpha   90.00
_cell.angle_beta   90.00
_cell.angle_gamma   90.00
#
_symmetry.space_group_name_H-M   'P 1'
#
loop_
_entity.id
_entity.type
_entity.pdbx_description
1 polymer ?
#
loop_
_entity_poly.entity_id
_entity_poly.type
_entity_poly.pdbx_seq_one_letter_code
_entity_poly.pdbx_strand_id
1 'polypeptide(L)'
;MDYDLLLVGPPVPPASLTEALTEAVRTEGVDVDVADRDSDQSGRNWAAPVLCGSIMLRGDLSMSLDIHVEGALVDETPTEPELARRLAATLGVPVLYPAERDLPPSAYWLATSAGRSVRARLYSTDEEPPVHTIDAVGSAVSALPQVRVSDLP
;
A
#
# COMPACT_ATOMS: atom_id res chain seq x y z
N MET A 1 -0.96 -15.34 -1.68
CA MET A 1 -1.79 -14.32 -1.01
C MET A 1 -1.52 -13.01 -1.73
N ASP A 2 -2.57 -12.24 -1.99
CA ASP A 2 -2.47 -10.99 -2.75
C ASP A 2 -2.84 -9.81 -1.85
N TYR A 3 -2.15 -8.69 -2.02
CA TYR A 3 -2.38 -7.45 -1.29
C TYR A 3 -2.42 -6.27 -2.25
N ASP A 4 -3.39 -5.38 -2.04
CA ASP A 4 -3.55 -4.15 -2.81
C ASP A 4 -3.30 -2.95 -1.90
N LEU A 5 -2.11 -2.35 -1.98
CA LEU A 5 -1.71 -1.27 -1.08
C LEU A 5 -1.45 0.04 -1.83
N LEU A 6 -1.80 1.17 -1.21
CA LEU A 6 -1.61 2.49 -1.80
C LEU A 6 -0.74 3.37 -0.89
N LEU A 7 0.32 3.96 -1.44
CA LEU A 7 1.25 4.81 -0.70
C LEU A 7 0.86 6.29 -0.79
N VAL A 8 0.88 6.98 0.35
CA VAL A 8 0.72 8.43 0.45
C VAL A 8 2.09 9.11 0.50
N GLY A 9 2.22 10.29 -0.10
CA GLY A 9 3.43 11.11 0.02
C GLY A 9 4.34 11.02 -1.20
N PRO A 10 5.67 11.11 -1.07
CA PRO A 10 6.57 11.02 -2.21
C PRO A 10 6.75 9.55 -2.68
N PRO A 11 6.99 9.32 -3.98
CA PRO A 11 7.30 7.99 -4.49
C PRO A 11 8.53 7.38 -3.81
N VAL A 12 8.43 6.09 -3.50
CA VAL A 12 9.48 5.32 -2.82
C VAL A 12 10.33 4.59 -3.88
N PRO A 13 11.67 4.66 -3.81
CA PRO A 13 12.53 3.91 -4.72
C PRO A 13 12.33 2.39 -4.61
N PRO A 14 12.48 1.62 -5.70
CA PRO A 14 12.31 0.16 -5.68
C PRO A 14 13.19 -0.57 -4.64
N ALA A 15 14.42 -0.11 -4.42
CA ALA A 15 15.31 -0.67 -3.42
C ALA A 15 14.74 -0.52 -1.99
N SER A 16 14.21 0.65 -1.66
CA SER A 16 13.59 0.90 -0.36
C SER A 16 12.28 0.12 -0.18
N LEU A 17 11.50 -0.07 -1.27
CA LEU A 17 10.34 -0.96 -1.24
C LEU A 17 10.74 -2.42 -1.00
N THR A 18 11.83 -2.88 -1.63
CA THR A 18 12.35 -4.24 -1.48
C THR A 18 12.76 -4.51 -0.04
N GLU A 19 13.55 -3.60 0.55
CA GLU A 19 13.96 -3.67 1.96
C GLU A 19 12.74 -3.67 2.89
N ALA A 20 11.80 -2.75 2.66
CA ALA A 20 10.61 -2.63 3.50
C ALA A 20 9.69 -3.85 3.42
N LEU A 21 9.49 -4.44 2.22
CA LEU A 21 8.69 -5.64 2.04
C LEU A 21 9.35 -6.86 2.68
N THR A 22 10.67 -6.99 2.53
CA THR A 22 11.44 -8.06 3.18
C THR A 22 11.24 -8.03 4.70
N GLU A 23 11.33 -6.84 5.30
CA GLU A 23 11.09 -6.66 6.74
C GLU A 23 9.62 -6.90 7.11
N ALA A 24 8.68 -6.36 6.32
CA ALA A 24 7.26 -6.39 6.63
C ALA A 24 6.65 -7.80 6.53
N VAL A 25 7.11 -8.62 5.58
CA VAL A 25 6.64 -10.00 5.41
C VAL A 25 7.15 -10.92 6.53
N ARG A 26 8.27 -10.56 7.20
CA ARG A 26 8.88 -11.30 8.33
C ARG A 26 9.29 -12.74 8.04
N THR A 27 9.53 -13.07 6.78
CA THR A 27 10.09 -14.37 6.39
C THR A 27 11.60 -14.20 6.26
N GLU A 28 12.38 -14.79 7.17
CA GLU A 28 13.84 -14.69 7.12
C GLU A 28 14.37 -15.20 5.78
N GLY A 29 15.20 -14.40 5.11
CA GLY A 29 15.83 -14.77 3.85
C GLY A 29 14.86 -14.87 2.66
N VAL A 30 13.66 -14.31 2.77
CA VAL A 30 12.73 -14.25 1.64
C VAL A 30 13.27 -13.34 0.55
N ASP A 31 13.29 -13.86 -0.68
CA ASP A 31 13.66 -13.08 -1.85
C ASP A 31 12.44 -12.28 -2.33
N VAL A 32 12.65 -11.00 -2.62
CA VAL A 32 11.60 -10.05 -2.97
C VAL A 32 11.98 -9.36 -4.28
N ASP A 33 11.11 -9.45 -5.28
CA ASP A 33 11.26 -8.75 -6.55
C ASP A 33 10.25 -7.59 -6.63
N VAL A 34 10.76 -6.36 -6.69
CA VAL A 34 9.95 -5.16 -6.92
C VAL A 34 10.25 -4.61 -8.31
N ALA A 35 9.21 -4.40 -9.11
CA ALA A 35 9.35 -3.77 -10.43
C ALA A 35 8.20 -2.80 -10.74
N ASP A 36 8.52 -1.75 -11.49
CA ASP A 36 7.51 -0.89 -12.10
C ASP A 36 6.75 -1.71 -13.16
N ARG A 37 5.44 -1.87 -12.96
CA ARG A 37 4.56 -2.70 -13.80
C ARG A 37 4.40 -2.15 -15.23
N ASP A 38 4.61 -0.85 -15.42
CA ASP A 38 4.47 -0.21 -16.73
C ASP A 38 5.81 -0.14 -17.50
N SER A 39 6.89 -0.65 -16.91
CA SER A 39 8.24 -0.69 -17.48
C SER A 39 8.59 -2.06 -18.09
N ASP A 40 9.82 -2.22 -18.61
CA ASP A 40 10.28 -3.52 -19.14
C ASP A 40 10.35 -4.58 -18.04
N GLN A 41 9.61 -5.67 -18.22
CA GLN A 41 9.49 -6.76 -17.26
C GLN A 41 10.54 -7.87 -17.46
N SER A 42 11.38 -7.77 -18.49
CA SER A 42 12.33 -8.83 -18.87
C SER A 42 13.42 -9.08 -17.80
N GLY A 43 13.67 -8.10 -16.93
CA GLY A 43 14.64 -8.18 -15.84
C GLY A 43 14.10 -8.76 -14.53
N ARG A 44 12.79 -9.06 -14.44
CA ARG A 44 12.16 -9.51 -13.18
C ARG A 44 12.57 -10.91 -12.79
N ASN A 45 12.80 -11.12 -11.50
CA ASN A 45 12.94 -12.44 -10.91
C ASN A 45 11.56 -13.04 -10.62
N TRP A 46 10.93 -13.64 -11.63
CA TRP A 46 9.63 -14.32 -11.48
C TRP A 46 9.65 -15.53 -10.54
N ALA A 47 10.83 -16.00 -10.12
CA ALA A 47 10.98 -17.07 -9.15
C ALA A 47 11.07 -16.56 -7.70
N ALA A 48 11.06 -15.25 -7.48
CA ALA A 48 11.02 -14.70 -6.14
C ALA A 48 9.67 -15.05 -5.48
N PRO A 49 9.68 -15.54 -4.23
CA PRO A 49 8.47 -15.92 -3.50
C PRO A 49 7.57 -14.72 -3.15
N VAL A 50 8.11 -13.49 -3.23
CA VAL A 50 7.34 -12.25 -3.10
C VAL A 50 7.57 -11.41 -4.35
N LEU A 51 6.52 -11.14 -5.10
CA LEU A 51 6.51 -10.26 -6.26
C LEU A 51 5.73 -9.00 -5.93
N CYS A 52 6.27 -7.83 -6.22
CA CYS A 52 5.58 -6.55 -6.07
C CYS A 52 5.61 -5.79 -7.40
N GLY A 53 4.45 -5.62 -8.03
CA GLY A 53 4.26 -4.68 -9.12
C GLY A 53 3.93 -3.31 -8.55
N SER A 54 4.72 -2.29 -8.87
CA SER A 54 4.40 -0.90 -8.50
C SER A 54 3.98 -0.10 -9.71
N ILE A 55 3.00 0.80 -9.56
CA ILE A 55 2.70 1.85 -10.54
C ILE A 55 2.69 3.22 -9.87
N MET A 56 3.00 4.25 -10.64
CA MET A 56 2.93 5.64 -10.20
C MET A 56 1.49 6.16 -10.28
N LEU A 57 1.04 6.85 -9.23
CA LEU A 57 -0.30 7.45 -9.15
C LEU A 57 -0.24 8.98 -9.16
N ARG A 58 -1.39 9.61 -9.39
CA ARG A 58 -1.58 11.07 -9.31
C ARG A 58 -2.49 11.43 -8.14
N GLY A 59 -2.27 12.61 -7.56
CA GLY A 59 -3.08 13.17 -6.48
C GLY A 59 -2.42 13.00 -5.11
N ASP A 60 -3.22 12.65 -4.09
CA ASP A 60 -2.73 12.43 -2.72
C ASP A 60 -1.95 11.10 -2.57
N LEU A 61 -2.17 10.18 -3.51
CA LEU A 61 -1.46 8.91 -3.62
C LEU A 61 -0.29 9.04 -4.58
N SER A 62 0.81 8.34 -4.28
CA SER A 62 2.02 8.32 -5.10
C SER A 62 2.23 7.02 -5.84
N MET A 63 1.86 5.90 -5.23
CA MET A 63 2.10 4.58 -5.79
C MET A 63 0.97 3.62 -5.42
N SER A 64 0.64 2.72 -6.35
CA SER A 64 -0.10 1.50 -6.05
C SER A 64 0.88 0.33 -6.07
N LEU A 65 0.74 -0.57 -5.09
CA LEU A 65 1.53 -1.77 -4.93
C LEU A 65 0.59 -2.98 -5.03
N ASP A 66 0.87 -3.83 -6.00
CA ASP A 66 0.22 -5.12 -6.22
C ASP A 66 1.22 -6.20 -5.78
N ILE A 67 0.98 -6.77 -4.60
CA ILE A 67 1.93 -7.67 -3.94
C ILE A 67 1.38 -9.09 -3.95
N HIS A 68 2.10 -9.99 -4.58
CA HIS A 68 1.83 -11.42 -4.59
C HIS A 68 2.85 -12.16 -3.73
N VAL A 69 2.36 -12.97 -2.79
CA VAL A 69 3.19 -13.90 -2.02
C VAL A 69 2.82 -15.34 -2.36
N GLU A 70 3.84 -16.13 -2.69
CA GLU A 70 3.72 -17.52 -3.09
C GLU A 70 3.04 -18.37 -2.00
N GLY A 71 2.25 -19.37 -2.45
CA GLY A 71 1.44 -20.25 -1.62
C GLY A 71 2.15 -20.90 -0.43
N ALA A 72 3.43 -21.27 -0.58
CA ALA A 72 4.19 -21.94 0.47
C ALA A 72 4.46 -21.06 1.70
N LEU A 73 4.41 -19.74 1.56
CA LEU A 73 4.63 -18.78 2.64
C LEU A 73 3.34 -18.23 3.26
N VAL A 74 2.18 -18.57 2.70
CA VAL A 74 0.90 -17.91 3.03
C VAL A 74 0.55 -18.03 4.52
N ASP A 75 0.83 -19.17 5.16
CA ASP A 75 0.52 -19.38 6.58
C ASP A 75 1.40 -18.55 7.52
N GLU A 76 2.54 -18.05 7.04
CA GLU A 76 3.50 -17.23 7.81
C GLU A 76 3.36 -15.73 7.48
N THR A 77 2.70 -15.41 6.37
CA THR A 77 2.55 -14.03 5.91
C THR A 77 1.55 -13.21 6.73
N PRO A 78 1.80 -11.90 6.91
CA PRO A 78 0.87 -11.02 7.61
C PRO A 78 -0.47 -10.90 6.89
N THR A 79 -1.53 -10.59 7.63
CA THR A 79 -2.79 -10.12 7.02
C THR A 79 -2.58 -8.77 6.33
N GLU A 80 -3.45 -8.39 5.39
CA GLU A 80 -3.32 -7.09 4.70
C GLU A 80 -3.27 -5.87 5.63
N PRO A 81 -4.11 -5.77 6.69
CA PRO A 81 -3.97 -4.69 7.68
C PRO A 81 -2.64 -4.71 8.43
N GLU A 82 -2.07 -5.88 8.67
CA GLU A 82 -0.79 -6.03 9.35
C GLU A 82 0.37 -5.63 8.43
N LEU A 83 0.33 -6.06 7.16
CA LEU A 83 1.31 -5.69 6.15
C LEU A 83 1.33 -4.17 5.92
N ALA A 84 0.15 -3.56 5.76
CA ALA A 84 0.03 -2.11 5.59
C ALA A 84 0.60 -1.33 6.78
N ARG A 85 0.35 -1.77 8.03
CA ARG A 85 0.92 -1.14 9.23
C ARG A 85 2.43 -1.27 9.31
N ARG A 86 2.97 -2.44 8.96
CA ARG A 86 4.42 -2.67 8.95
C ARG A 86 5.08 -1.80 7.89
N LEU A 87 4.57 -1.80 6.65
CA LEU A 87 5.08 -0.94 5.59
C LEU A 87 4.98 0.55 5.97
N ALA A 88 3.88 0.97 6.58
CA ALA A 88 3.74 2.36 7.02
C ALA A 88 4.80 2.75 8.05
N ALA A 89 5.11 1.85 8.98
CA ALA A 89 6.14 2.05 9.99
C ALA A 89 7.55 2.07 9.38
N THR A 90 7.87 1.08 8.53
CA THR A 90 9.21 0.94 7.92
C THR A 90 9.51 2.06 6.91
N LEU A 91 8.55 2.43 6.06
CA LEU A 91 8.71 3.48 5.07
C LEU A 91 8.52 4.89 5.64
N GLY A 92 7.92 5.01 6.84
CA GLY A 92 7.62 6.29 7.46
C GLY A 92 6.50 7.09 6.78
N VAL A 93 5.74 6.45 5.88
CA VAL A 93 4.62 7.08 5.12
C VAL A 93 3.30 6.37 5.41
N PRO A 94 2.15 7.05 5.28
CA PRO A 94 0.86 6.36 5.38
C PRO A 94 0.62 5.39 4.23
N VAL A 95 -0.05 4.28 4.53
CA VAL A 95 -0.41 3.23 3.57
C VAL A 95 -1.90 2.97 3.66
N LEU A 96 -2.62 3.05 2.54
CA LEU A 96 -4.01 2.63 2.48
C LEU A 96 -4.12 1.17 2.07
N TYR A 97 -5.17 0.52 2.58
CA TYR A 97 -5.62 -0.80 2.17
C TYR A 97 -7.15 -0.81 2.11
N PRO A 98 -7.76 -1.65 1.25
CA PRO A 98 -9.20 -1.74 1.11
C PRO A 98 -9.88 -2.00 2.46
N ALA A 99 -11.05 -1.38 2.63
CA ALA A 99 -11.94 -1.79 3.70
C ALA A 99 -12.58 -3.16 3.39
N GLU A 100 -13.37 -3.63 4.35
CA GLU A 100 -14.17 -4.84 4.23
C GLU A 100 -15.08 -4.79 3.00
N ARG A 101 -15.28 -5.94 2.34
CA ARG A 101 -15.93 -6.02 1.01
C ARG A 101 -17.41 -5.60 0.99
N ASP A 102 -18.06 -5.55 2.14
CA ASP A 102 -19.46 -5.14 2.33
C ASP A 102 -19.63 -3.61 2.40
N LEU A 103 -18.53 -2.86 2.38
CA LEU A 103 -18.53 -1.40 2.40
C LEU A 103 -18.41 -0.80 0.99
N PRO A 104 -18.71 0.51 0.82
CA PRO A 104 -18.53 1.19 -0.45
C PRO A 104 -17.09 1.07 -0.98
N PRO A 105 -16.86 1.03 -2.30
CA PRO A 105 -15.51 0.96 -2.88
C PRO A 105 -14.58 2.13 -2.52
N SER A 106 -15.15 3.24 -2.05
CA SER A 106 -14.40 4.40 -1.56
C SER A 106 -13.94 4.26 -0.11
N ALA A 107 -14.38 3.22 0.61
CA ALA A 107 -14.00 2.96 1.99
C ALA A 107 -12.63 2.28 2.04
N TYR A 108 -11.70 2.92 2.73
CA TYR A 108 -10.35 2.42 2.97
C TYR A 108 -10.01 2.51 4.44
N TRP A 109 -9.03 1.73 4.84
CA TRP A 109 -8.25 2.00 6.03
C TRP A 109 -6.95 2.68 5.63
N LEU A 110 -6.44 3.55 6.50
CA LEU A 110 -5.16 4.22 6.37
C LEU A 110 -4.30 3.90 7.58
N ALA A 111 -3.30 3.05 7.36
CA ALA A 111 -2.26 2.76 8.32
C ALA A 111 -1.29 3.94 8.39
N THR A 112 -1.00 4.40 9.61
CA THR A 112 -0.05 5.49 9.86
C THR A 112 1.29 4.93 10.32
N SER A 113 2.37 5.67 10.10
CA SER A 113 3.71 5.33 10.62
C SER A 113 3.77 5.27 12.15
N ALA A 114 2.77 5.82 12.85
CA ALA A 114 2.61 5.72 14.30
C ALA A 114 1.97 4.37 14.75
N GLY A 115 1.73 3.43 13.83
CA GLY A 115 1.25 2.08 14.16
C GLY A 115 -0.27 1.97 14.38
N ARG A 116 -1.02 3.06 14.15
CA ARG A 116 -2.51 3.05 14.18
C ARG A 116 -3.09 3.07 12.77
N SER A 117 -4.26 2.48 12.61
CA SER A 117 -5.10 2.61 11.40
C SER A 117 -6.28 3.54 11.68
N VAL A 118 -6.65 4.35 10.70
CA VAL A 118 -7.86 5.19 10.73
C VAL A 118 -8.70 4.92 9.49
N ARG A 119 -10.01 5.15 9.54
CA ARG A 119 -10.83 5.11 8.33
C ARG A 119 -10.43 6.24 7.39
N ALA A 120 -10.48 5.97 6.10
CA ALA A 120 -10.24 6.93 5.04
C ALA A 120 -11.30 6.75 3.94
N ARG A 121 -11.66 7.86 3.30
CA ARG A 121 -12.49 7.85 2.10
C ARG A 121 -11.66 8.30 0.91
N LEU A 122 -11.55 7.42 -0.07
CA LEU A 122 -10.76 7.64 -1.28
C LEU A 122 -11.70 7.77 -2.48
N TYR A 123 -11.45 8.78 -3.31
CA TYR A 123 -12.07 8.93 -4.62
C TYR A 123 -11.02 8.97 -5.71
N SER A 124 -11.43 8.58 -6.91
CA SER A 124 -10.65 8.67 -8.14
C SER A 124 -11.47 9.40 -9.20
N THR A 125 -10.83 10.23 -10.01
CA THR A 125 -11.46 10.83 -11.19
C THR A 125 -11.60 9.83 -12.32
N ASP A 126 -12.49 10.09 -13.29
CA ASP A 126 -12.61 9.31 -14.53
C ASP A 126 -11.57 9.71 -15.62
N GLU A 127 -10.54 10.51 -15.28
CA GLU A 127 -9.43 10.88 -16.18
C GLU A 127 -8.46 9.71 -16.41
N GLU A 128 -7.65 9.79 -17.47
CA GLU A 128 -6.58 8.84 -17.79
C GLU A 128 -5.21 9.55 -17.85
N PRO A 129 -4.28 9.30 -16.89
CA PRO A 129 -4.44 8.47 -15.70
C PRO A 129 -5.23 9.19 -14.59
N PRO A 130 -5.97 8.43 -13.75
CA PRO A 130 -6.86 8.98 -12.73
C PRO A 130 -6.09 9.75 -11.65
N VAL A 131 -6.74 10.77 -11.09
CA VAL A 131 -6.27 11.50 -9.92
C VAL A 131 -7.00 10.99 -8.68
N HIS A 132 -6.24 10.56 -7.69
CA HIS A 132 -6.73 10.00 -6.44
C HIS A 132 -6.72 11.04 -5.32
N THR A 133 -7.84 11.20 -4.63
CA THR A 133 -8.01 12.18 -3.56
C THR A 133 -8.52 11.51 -2.30
N ILE A 134 -7.82 11.72 -1.19
CA ILE A 134 -8.28 11.33 0.14
C ILE A 134 -9.23 12.42 0.63
N ASP A 135 -10.52 12.20 0.45
CA ASP A 135 -11.56 13.19 0.75
C ASP A 135 -11.73 13.41 2.25
N ALA A 136 -11.67 12.33 3.05
CA ALA A 136 -11.83 12.42 4.49
C ALA A 136 -11.13 11.30 5.24
N VAL A 137 -10.82 11.55 6.52
CA VAL A 137 -10.32 10.56 7.47
C VAL A 137 -11.16 10.55 8.75
N GLY A 138 -11.25 9.38 9.41
CA GLY A 138 -11.98 9.22 10.66
C GLY A 138 -11.34 9.91 11.87
N SER A 139 -10.05 10.24 11.78
CA SER A 139 -9.31 10.95 12.83
C SER A 139 -8.09 11.63 12.22
N ALA A 140 -7.63 12.73 12.83
CA ALA A 140 -6.50 13.50 12.32
C ALA A 140 -5.24 12.64 12.11
N VAL A 141 -4.56 12.87 10.99
CA VAL A 141 -3.32 12.20 10.61
C VAL A 141 -2.28 13.27 10.31
N SER A 142 -1.15 13.24 11.01
CA SER A 142 -0.12 14.28 10.92
C SER A 142 0.48 14.45 9.52
N ALA A 143 0.51 13.38 8.71
CA ALA A 143 0.98 13.41 7.33
C ALA A 143 -0.06 14.00 6.35
N LEU A 144 -1.30 14.20 6.79
CA LEU A 144 -2.42 14.70 5.97
C LEU A 144 -3.17 15.83 6.71
N PRO A 145 -2.49 16.90 7.12
CA PRO A 145 -3.10 17.98 7.92
C PRO A 145 -4.21 18.74 7.17
N GLN A 146 -4.18 18.70 5.83
CA GLN A 146 -5.19 19.32 4.97
C GLN A 146 -6.46 18.48 4.81
N VAL A 147 -6.42 17.19 5.10
CA VAL A 147 -7.55 16.29 4.87
C VAL A 147 -8.60 16.48 5.96
N ARG A 148 -9.86 16.55 5.55
CA ARG A 148 -11.00 16.75 6.45
C ARG A 148 -11.16 15.55 7.39
N VAL A 149 -11.45 15.82 8.66
CA VAL A 149 -11.91 14.80 9.61
C VAL A 149 -13.43 14.69 9.58
N SER A 150 -13.96 13.48 9.48
CA SER A 150 -15.41 13.20 9.55
C SER A 150 -15.69 11.80 10.09
N ASP A 151 -16.88 11.59 10.62
CA ASP A 151 -17.34 10.23 10.94
C ASP A 151 -17.52 9.44 9.64
N LEU A 152 -16.72 8.39 9.52
CA LEU A 152 -16.76 7.43 8.41
C LEU A 152 -17.36 6.12 8.91
N PRO A 153 -18.17 5.43 8.08
CA PRO A 153 -18.66 4.10 8.41
C PRO A 153 -17.51 3.13 8.56
#